data_AF-A0A5M8RPJ1-F1
#
_entry.id   AF-A0A5M8RPJ1-F1
#
_cell.length_a   1.000
_cell.length_b   1.000
_cell.length_c   1.000
_cell.angle_alpha   90.00
_cell.angle_beta   90.00
_cell.angle_gamma   90.00
#
_symmetry.space_group_name_H-M   'P 1'
#
loop_
_entity.id
_entity.type
_entity.pdbx_description
1 polymer ?
#
loop_
_entity_poly.entity_id
_entity_poly.type
_entity_poly.pdbx_seq_one_letter_code
_entity_poly.pdbx_strand_id
1 'polypeptide(L)' 'MNVYYRKTVVGWWNIYPAGSDEFVNLNPEEFAALLPQVSRRAFAGCAEISVKSARELFGEEVQSA' A
#
# COMPACT_ATOMS: atom_id res chain seq x y z
N MET A 1 -6.79 -8.63 5.29
CA MET A 1 -7.30 -7.84 4.14
C MET A 1 -6.22 -7.82 3.08
N ASN A 2 -6.53 -8.24 1.86
CA ASN A 2 -5.53 -8.31 0.79
C ASN A 2 -5.32 -6.95 0.14
N VAL A 3 -4.07 -6.63 -0.13
CA VAL A 3 -3.64 -5.43 -0.83
C VAL A 3 -2.66 -5.78 -1.94
N TYR A 4 -2.72 -5.00 -3.02
CA TYR A 4 -1.68 -4.95 -4.05
C TYR A 4 -0.88 -3.66 -3.84
N TYR A 5 0.40 -3.67 -4.15
CA TYR A 5 1.25 -2.48 -4.05
C TYR A 5 2.16 -2.34 -5.25
N ARG A 6 2.50 -1.09 -5.59
CA ARG A 6 3.43 -0.76 -6.68
C ARG A 6 4.28 0.47 -6.36
N LYS A 7 5.58 0.38 -6.59
CA LYS A 7 6.51 1.48 -6.42
C LYS A 7 6.39 2.47 -7.59
N THR A 8 6.33 3.76 -7.29
CA THR A 8 6.25 4.86 -8.26
C THR A 8 7.64 5.24 -8.77
N VAL A 9 7.69 6.04 -9.84
CA VAL A 9 8.95 6.54 -10.41
C VAL A 9 9.75 7.41 -9.42
N VAL A 10 9.06 8.10 -8.51
CA VAL A 10 9.67 8.92 -7.45
C VAL A 10 9.99 8.13 -6.18
N GLY A 11 9.81 6.81 -6.20
CA GLY A 11 10.20 5.91 -5.11
C GLY A 11 9.17 5.70 -4.00
N TRP A 12 7.98 6.29 -4.12
CA TRP A 12 6.84 6.09 -3.21
C TRP A 12 6.08 4.83 -3.57
N TRP A 13 5.02 4.48 -2.83
CA TRP A 13 4.25 3.26 -3.03
C TRP A 13 2.76 3.56 -3.14
N ASN A 14 2.13 3.09 -4.21
CA ASN A 14 0.67 3.05 -4.29
C ASN A 14 0.20 1.72 -3.71
N ILE A 15 -0.70 1.77 -2.73
CA ILE A 15 -1.31 0.61 -2.07
C ILE A 15 -2.79 0.56 -2.42
N TYR A 16 -3.24 -0.57 -2.95
CA TYR A 16 -4.58 -0.79 -3.46
C TYR A 16 -5.27 -1.86 -2.61
N PRO A 17 -6.52 -1.66 -2.17
CA PRO A 17 -7.37 -2.75 -1.70
C PRO A 17 -7.59 -3.74 -2.84
N ALA A 18 -7.58 -5.04 -2.55
CA ALA A 18 -7.88 -6.04 -3.58
C ALA A 18 -9.28 -5.80 -4.19
N GLY A 19 -9.33 -5.63 -5.51
CA GLY A 19 -10.58 -5.41 -6.24
C GLY A 19 -11.08 -3.96 -6.26
N SER A 20 -10.29 -3.00 -5.80
CA SER A 20 -10.55 -1.57 -5.97
C SER A 20 -9.45 -0.93 -6.83
N ASP A 21 -9.83 0.06 -7.63
CA ASP A 21 -8.90 0.93 -8.36
C ASP A 21 -8.46 2.14 -7.51
N GLU A 22 -8.95 2.20 -6.28
CA GLU A 22 -8.56 3.17 -5.29
C GLU A 22 -7.19 2.83 -4.69
N PHE A 23 -6.42 3.86 -4.36
CA PHE A 23 -5.13 3.68 -3.70
C PHE A 23 -4.81 4.78 -2.69
N VAL A 24 -3.90 4.44 -1.78
CA VAL A 24 -3.20 5.41 -0.94
C VAL A 24 -1.74 5.44 -1.34
N ASN A 25 -1.17 6.63 -1.42
CA ASN A 25 0.23 6.83 -1.71
C ASN A 25 1.01 6.94 -0.40
N LEU A 26 1.92 6.00 -0.18
CA LEU A 26 2.77 5.93 1.01
C LEU A 26 4.21 6.24 0.66
N ASN A 27 4.88 6.97 1.54
CA ASN A 27 6.32 7.14 1.47
C ASN A 27 7.04 5.81 1.85
N PRO A 28 8.35 5.67 1.59
CA PRO A 28 9.07 4.43 1.87
C PRO A 28 9.08 4.00 3.35
N GLU A 29 9.01 4.94 4.28
CA GLU A 29 9.03 4.66 5.73
C GLU A 29 7.67 4.12 6.19
N GLU A 30 6.58 4.76 5.75
CA GLU A 30 5.20 4.30 5.97
C GLU A 30 4.98 2.90 5.39
N PHE A 31 5.45 2.67 4.16
CA PHE A 31 5.35 1.36 3.53
C PHE A 31 6.11 0.28 4.30
N ALA A 32 7.33 0.57 4.74
CA ALA A 32 8.14 -0.39 5.50
C ALA A 32 7.57 -0.65 6.90
N ALA A 33 6.90 0.34 7.52
CA ALA A 33 6.19 0.15 8.77
C ALA A 33 4.94 -0.73 8.59
N LEU A 34 4.21 -0.56 7.48
CA LEU A 34 3.02 -1.35 7.17
C LEU A 34 3.35 -2.81 6.79
N LEU A 35 4.38 -2.99 5.97
CA LEU A 35 4.77 -4.29 5.40
C LEU A 35 6.28 -4.55 5.61
N PRO A 36 6.73 -4.72 6.87
CA PRO A 36 8.15 -4.90 7.19
C PRO A 36 8.77 -6.16 6.57
N GLN A 37 7.94 -7.14 6.19
CA GLN A 37 8.35 -8.36 5.51
C GLN A 37 8.68 -8.16 4.02
N VAL A 38 8.29 -7.03 3.43
CA VAL A 38 8.52 -6.78 2.00
C VAL A 38 9.93 -6.24 1.81
N SER A 39 10.66 -6.83 0.84
CA SER A 39 11.98 -6.37 0.46
C SER A 39 11.96 -4.92 -0.03
N ARG A 40 12.92 -4.10 0.41
CA ARG A 40 13.11 -2.73 -0.10
C ARG A 40 13.39 -2.66 -1.61
N ARG A 41 13.80 -3.78 -2.22
CA ARG A 41 14.03 -3.93 -3.66
C ARG A 41 12.78 -4.31 -4.44
N ALA A 42 11.66 -4.61 -3.77
CA ALA A 42 10.42 -4.90 -4.45
C ALA A 42 9.97 -3.69 -5.28
N PHE A 43 9.25 -3.96 -6.36
CA PHE A 43 8.67 -2.93 -7.22
C PHE A 43 7.15 -3.08 -7.33
N ALA A 44 6.63 -4.30 -7.19
CA ALA A 44 5.20 -4.56 -7.04
C ALA A 44 4.99 -5.88 -6.30
N GLY A 45 3.78 -6.11 -5.78
CA GLY A 45 3.43 -7.38 -5.16
C GLY A 45 2.07 -7.36 -4.48
N CYS A 46 1.71 -8.48 -3.89
CA CYS A 46 0.52 -8.62 -3.06
C CYS A 46 0.93 -8.93 -1.62
N ALA A 47 0.17 -8.43 -0.66
CA ALA A 47 0.34 -8.73 0.75
C ALA A 47 -1.01 -8.76 1.47
N GLU A 48 -1.01 -9.32 2.67
CA GLU A 48 -2.13 -9.21 3.58
C GLU A 48 -1.79 -8.22 4.70
N ILE A 49 -2.72 -7.33 5.02
CA ILE A 49 -2.66 -6.42 6.16
C ILE A 49 -3.81 -6.69 7.13
N SER A 50 -3.66 -6.23 8.37
CA SER A 50 -4.70 -6.32 9.39
C SER A 50 -5.93 -5.48 9.00
N VAL A 51 -7.11 -5.89 9.48
CA VAL A 51 -8.36 -5.12 9.25
C VAL A 51 -8.28 -3.72 9.86
N LYS A 52 -7.59 -3.56 11.00
CA LYS A 52 -7.37 -2.26 11.63
C LYS A 52 -6.56 -1.34 10.72
N SER A 53 -5.39 -1.80 10.25
CA SER A 53 -4.53 -1.04 9.35
C SER A 53 -5.24 -0.68 8.05
N ALA A 54 -6.06 -1.59 7.50
CA ALA A 54 -6.85 -1.30 6.31
C ALA A 54 -7.86 -0.16 6.53
N ARG A 55 -8.51 -0.10 7.69
CA ARG A 55 -9.44 0.98 8.04
C ARG A 55 -8.73 2.32 8.22
N GLU A 56 -7.55 2.30 8.85
CA GLU A 56 -6.74 3.50 9.05
C GLU A 56 -6.21 4.05 7.71
N LEU A 57 -5.78 3.16 6.81
CA LEU A 57 -5.27 3.56 5.49
C LEU A 57 -6.36 4.10 4.58
N PHE A 58 -7.49 3.40 4.44
CA PHE A 58 -8.49 3.71 3.41
C PHE A 58 -9.69 4.54 3.92
N GLY A 59 -9.56 5.20 5.09
CA GLY A 59 -10.65 5.92 5.73
C GLY A 59 -10.93 7.33 5.20
N GLU A 60 -9.88 8.11 4.88
CA GLU A 60 -10.04 9.54 4.54
C GLU A 60 -9.16 10.02 3.35
N GLU A 61 -8.05 9.36 3.02
CA GLU A 61 -7.08 9.82 1.99
C GLU A 61 -6.95 8.86 0.80
N VAL A 62 -8.09 8.49 0.23
CA VAL A 62 -8.17 7.55 -0.88
C VAL A 62 -8.20 8.30 -2.22
N GLN A 63 -7.28 7.95 -3.11
CA GLN A 63 -7.20 8.45 -4.49
C GLN A 63 -7.74 7.40 -5.45
N SER A 64 -8.21 7.81 -6.63
CA SER A 64 -8.60 6.90 -7.72
C SER A 64 -7.54 6.92 -8.83
N ALA A 65 -7.35 5.77 -9.50
CA ALA A 65 -6.38 5.57 -10.58
C ALA A 65 -6.64 6.40 -11.85
#